data_AF-A0A1X7LPX2-F1
#
_entry.id   AF-A0A1X7LPX2-F1
#
_cell.length_a   1.000
_cell.length_b   1.000
_cell.length_c   1.000
_cell.angle_alpha   90.00
_cell.angle_beta   90.00
_cell.angle_gamma   90.00
#
_symmetry.space_group_name_H-M   'P 1'
#
loop_
_entity.id
_entity.type
_entity.pdbx_description
1 polymer ?
#
loop_
_entity_poly.entity_id
_entity_poly.type
_entity_poly.pdbx_seq_one_letter_code
_entity_poly.pdbx_strand_id
1 'polypeptide(L)'
;MKKDVRQMLQDFTNGLSALSQTNGEHVNAFMNLLGTNYAEGAVDTKTKELISVAVAIYNRCEYCIVFHVYKALEAGATRAEINESAMVAVAFGGGPSMAYSVTLLKDSIDEFEQDFK
;
A
#
# COMPACT_ATOMS: atom_id res chain seq x y z
N MET A 1 -18.51 -5.27 9.81
CA MET A 1 -18.03 -4.00 10.42
C MET A 1 -17.01 -3.41 9.47
N LYS A 2 -17.08 -2.10 9.18
CA LYS A 2 -16.08 -1.42 8.33
C LYS A 2 -14.73 -1.44 9.06
N LYS A 3 -13.64 -1.73 8.35
CA LYS A 3 -12.29 -1.68 8.93
C LYS A 3 -11.86 -0.23 9.05
N ASP A 4 -11.22 0.10 10.17
CA ASP A 4 -10.60 1.41 10.35
C ASP A 4 -9.22 1.40 9.68
N VAL A 5 -9.14 1.97 8.47
CA VAL A 5 -7.92 1.95 7.67
C VAL A 5 -6.82 2.84 8.27
N ARG A 6 -7.17 3.90 9.04
CA ARG A 6 -6.16 4.68 9.78
C ARG A 6 -5.57 3.86 10.91
N GLN A 7 -6.41 3.16 11.67
CA GLN A 7 -5.91 2.26 12.71
C GLN A 7 -5.02 1.17 12.12
N MET A 8 -5.40 0.55 10.99
CA MET A 8 -4.56 -0.45 10.33
C MET A 8 -3.19 0.08 9.90
N LEU A 9 -3.15 1.31 9.36
CA LEU A 9 -1.90 1.98 9.02
C LEU A 9 -1.03 2.19 10.27
N GLN A 10 -1.63 2.68 11.36
CA GLN A 10 -0.95 2.91 12.63
C GLN A 10 -0.47 1.61 13.27
N ASP A 11 -1.27 0.55 13.25
CA ASP A 11 -0.90 -0.76 13.80
C ASP A 11 0.34 -1.31 13.11
N PHE A 12 0.41 -1.18 11.78
CA PHE A 12 1.57 -1.64 11.02
C PHE A 12 2.83 -0.81 11.35
N THR A 13 2.73 0.53 11.33
CA THR A 13 3.90 1.39 11.59
C THR A 13 4.38 1.31 13.03
N ASN A 14 3.46 1.29 14.00
CA ASN A 14 3.77 1.11 15.42
C ASN A 14 4.33 -0.28 15.70
N GLY A 15 3.79 -1.32 15.07
CA GLY A 15 4.29 -2.69 15.17
C GLY A 15 5.73 -2.81 14.68
N LEU A 16 6.04 -2.19 13.54
CA LEU A 16 7.42 -2.15 13.01
C LEU A 16 8.36 -1.40 13.97
N SER A 17 7.92 -0.28 14.52
CA SER A 17 8.68 0.50 15.52
C SER A 17 8.95 -0.31 16.78
N ALA A 18 7.94 -0.99 17.33
CA ALA A 18 8.08 -1.83 18.50
C ALA A 18 9.05 -3.00 18.25
N LEU A 19 8.93 -3.67 17.09
CA LEU A 19 9.82 -4.77 16.73
C LEU A 19 11.27 -4.32 16.56
N SER A 20 11.50 -3.07 16.11
CA SER A 20 12.86 -2.53 15.97
C SER A 20 13.60 -2.42 17.32
N GLN A 21 12.88 -2.31 18.43
CA GLN A 21 13.49 -2.25 19.78
C GLN A 21 14.10 -3.57 20.21
N THR A 22 13.58 -4.71 19.73
CA THR A 22 14.08 -6.05 20.09
C THR A 22 14.85 -6.72 18.96
N ASN A 23 14.58 -6.36 17.71
CA ASN A 23 15.10 -7.01 16.50
C ASN A 23 15.65 -5.99 15.49
N GLY A 24 16.34 -4.97 16.00
CA GLY A 24 16.80 -3.81 15.22
C GLY A 24 17.59 -4.16 13.96
N GLU A 25 18.53 -5.11 14.03
CA GLU A 25 19.33 -5.51 12.84
C GLU A 25 18.45 -6.05 11.70
N HIS A 26 17.46 -6.88 12.02
CA HIS A 26 16.55 -7.44 11.02
C HIS A 26 15.64 -6.37 10.42
N VAL A 27 15.08 -5.50 11.28
CA VAL A 27 14.22 -4.40 10.82
C VAL A 27 15.02 -3.43 9.95
N ASN A 28 16.25 -3.08 10.35
CA ASN A 28 17.12 -2.20 9.57
C ASN A 28 17.47 -2.81 8.20
N ALA A 29 17.79 -4.10 8.14
CA ALA A 29 18.05 -4.78 6.88
C ALA A 29 16.82 -4.74 5.95
N PHE A 30 15.63 -4.98 6.50
CA PHE A 30 14.37 -4.86 5.75
C PHE A 30 14.11 -3.44 5.27
N MET A 31 14.29 -2.43 6.12
CA MET A 31 14.10 -1.02 5.74
C MET A 31 15.10 -0.57 4.68
N ASN A 32 16.35 -1.05 4.72
CA ASN A 32 17.35 -0.77 3.67
C ASN A 32 16.96 -1.38 2.32
N LEU A 33 16.39 -2.60 2.32
CA LEU A 33 15.83 -3.20 1.12
C LEU A 33 14.72 -2.32 0.55
N LEU A 34 13.75 -1.91 1.38
CA LEU A 34 12.66 -1.04 0.94
C LEU A 34 13.19 0.31 0.42
N GLY A 35 14.13 0.94 1.12
CA GLY A 35 14.74 2.20 0.68
C GLY A 35 15.41 2.08 -0.69
N THR A 36 16.11 0.97 -0.95
CA THR A 36 16.70 0.70 -2.27
C THR A 36 15.64 0.50 -3.34
N ASN A 37 14.59 -0.26 -3.03
CA ASN A 37 13.53 -0.57 -3.99
C ASN A 37 12.72 0.68 -4.38
N TYR A 38 12.48 1.61 -3.45
CA TYR A 38 11.67 2.82 -3.68
C TYR A 38 12.48 4.07 -4.06
N ALA A 39 13.82 4.04 -4.01
CA ALA A 39 14.64 5.14 -4.51
C ALA A 39 14.33 5.44 -5.99
N GLU A 40 14.23 6.71 -6.38
CA GLU A 40 13.95 7.09 -7.76
C GLU A 40 15.02 6.58 -8.75
N GLY A 41 14.57 6.17 -9.93
CA GLY A 41 15.44 5.70 -10.99
C GLY A 41 14.70 5.67 -12.33
N ALA A 42 14.92 4.63 -13.14
CA ALA A 42 14.20 4.46 -14.41
C ALA A 42 12.66 4.33 -14.23
N VAL A 43 12.22 3.96 -13.03
CA VAL A 43 10.81 3.97 -12.62
C VAL A 43 10.71 4.93 -11.44
N ASP A 44 9.80 5.90 -11.53
CA ASP A 44 9.57 6.88 -10.46
C ASP A 44 8.86 6.26 -9.24
N THR A 45 8.88 6.96 -8.12
CA THR A 45 8.29 6.49 -6.85
C THR A 45 6.79 6.23 -6.99
N LYS A 46 6.06 7.13 -7.67
CA LYS A 46 4.61 7.00 -7.89
C LYS A 46 4.29 5.70 -8.62
N THR A 47 5.00 5.40 -9.69
CA THR A 47 4.81 4.18 -10.50
C THR A 47 5.16 2.94 -9.69
N LYS A 48 6.21 2.98 -8.86
CA LYS A 48 6.53 1.88 -7.95
C LYS A 48 5.43 1.61 -6.93
N GLU A 49 4.86 2.66 -6.34
CA GLU A 49 3.74 2.51 -5.40
C GLU A 49 2.47 1.99 -6.09
N LEU A 50 2.18 2.40 -7.34
CA LEU A 50 1.09 1.84 -8.13
C LEU A 50 1.28 0.34 -8.41
N ILE A 51 2.51 -0.08 -8.73
CA ILE A 51 2.87 -1.51 -8.84
C ILE A 51 2.62 -2.21 -7.51
N SER A 52 3.03 -1.61 -6.39
CA SER A 52 2.83 -2.18 -5.06
C SER A 52 1.36 -2.30 -4.67
N VAL A 53 0.50 -1.35 -5.06
CA VAL A 53 -0.96 -1.48 -4.93
C VAL A 53 -1.46 -2.70 -5.70
N ALA A 54 -1.05 -2.87 -6.96
CA ALA A 54 -1.46 -4.02 -7.76
C ALA A 54 -1.01 -5.35 -7.12
N VAL A 55 0.24 -5.42 -6.64
CA VAL A 55 0.78 -6.59 -5.93
C VAL A 55 0.01 -6.85 -4.63
N ALA A 56 -0.29 -5.81 -3.85
CA ALA A 56 -1.03 -5.93 -2.60
C ALA A 56 -2.44 -6.49 -2.82
N ILE A 57 -3.13 -6.06 -3.88
CA ILE A 57 -4.45 -6.56 -4.28
C ILE A 57 -4.40 -8.00 -4.78
N TYR A 58 -3.40 -8.33 -5.61
CA TYR A 58 -3.22 -9.70 -6.10
C TYR A 58 -2.92 -10.67 -4.94
N ASN A 59 -2.04 -10.26 -4.03
CA ASN A 59 -1.61 -11.03 -2.88
C ASN A 59 -2.60 -11.00 -1.71
N ARG A 60 -3.63 -10.14 -1.78
CA ARG A 60 -4.72 -9.99 -0.79
C ARG A 60 -4.18 -9.65 0.60
N CYS A 61 -3.10 -8.88 0.66
CA CYS A 61 -2.49 -8.44 1.90
C CYS A 61 -3.15 -7.14 2.35
N GLU A 62 -3.99 -7.21 3.38
CA GLU A 62 -4.80 -6.06 3.81
C GLU A 62 -3.96 -4.88 4.32
N TYR A 63 -2.94 -5.13 5.13
CA TYR A 63 -2.01 -4.10 5.57
C TYR A 63 -1.23 -3.49 4.40
N CYS A 64 -0.85 -4.31 3.41
CA CYS A 64 -0.15 -3.84 2.22
C CYS A 64 -1.06 -2.96 1.36
N ILE A 65 -2.35 -3.31 1.21
CA ILE A 65 -3.32 -2.49 0.47
C ILE A 65 -3.43 -1.12 1.13
N VAL A 66 -3.67 -1.09 2.45
CA VAL A 66 -3.80 0.16 3.21
C VAL A 66 -2.53 1.01 3.09
N PHE A 67 -1.36 0.41 3.34
CA PHE A 67 -0.08 1.11 3.34
C PHE A 67 0.28 1.66 1.96
N HIS A 68 0.17 0.86 0.90
CA HIS A 68 0.57 1.29 -0.44
C HIS A 68 -0.45 2.22 -1.11
N VAL A 69 -1.74 2.20 -0.72
CA VAL A 69 -2.66 3.27 -1.12
C VAL A 69 -2.23 4.60 -0.51
N TYR A 70 -1.93 4.63 0.79
CA TYR A 70 -1.44 5.85 1.45
C TYR A 70 -0.16 6.37 0.79
N LYS A 71 0.83 5.49 0.54
CA LYS A 71 2.09 5.87 -0.11
C LYS A 71 1.94 6.26 -1.57
N ALA A 72 1.05 5.64 -2.33
CA ALA A 72 0.76 6.07 -3.70
C ALA A 72 0.20 7.49 -3.74
N LEU A 73 -0.76 7.80 -2.84
CA LEU A 73 -1.34 9.15 -2.73
C LEU A 73 -0.29 10.18 -2.27
N GLU A 74 0.55 9.82 -1.29
CA GLU A 74 1.69 10.65 -0.83
C GLU A 74 2.67 10.95 -1.99
N ALA A 75 2.87 9.99 -2.89
CA ALA A 75 3.68 10.14 -4.10
C ALA A 75 2.96 10.86 -5.27
N GLY A 76 1.75 11.38 -5.04
CA GLY A 76 0.97 12.14 -6.02
C GLY A 76 0.17 11.30 -7.01
N ALA A 77 -0.07 10.02 -6.73
CA ALA A 77 -1.00 9.22 -7.51
C ALA A 77 -2.43 9.71 -7.33
N THR A 78 -3.18 9.70 -8.43
CA THR A 78 -4.61 9.99 -8.43
C THR A 78 -5.42 8.74 -8.11
N ARG A 79 -6.66 8.94 -7.64
CA ARG A 79 -7.66 7.87 -7.52
C ARG A 79 -7.80 7.04 -8.81
N ALA A 80 -7.75 7.68 -9.97
CA ALA A 80 -7.87 7.01 -11.26
C ALA A 80 -6.69 6.03 -11.49
N GLU A 81 -5.46 6.49 -11.30
CA GLU A 81 -4.25 5.66 -11.45
C GLU A 81 -4.24 4.45 -10.49
N ILE A 82 -4.67 4.66 -9.23
CA ILE A 82 -4.76 3.59 -8.22
C ILE A 82 -5.81 2.54 -8.64
N ASN A 83 -6.99 2.98 -9.07
CA ASN A 83 -8.05 2.09 -9.53
C ASN A 83 -7.64 1.30 -10.78
N GLU A 84 -7.04 1.95 -11.77
CA GLU A 84 -6.57 1.28 -12.99
C GLU A 84 -5.51 0.22 -12.67
N SER A 85 -4.56 0.54 -11.79
CA SER A 85 -3.54 -0.42 -11.33
C SER A 85 -4.16 -1.64 -10.63
N ALA A 86 -5.18 -1.42 -9.80
CA ALA A 86 -5.92 -2.52 -9.18
C ALA A 86 -6.69 -3.37 -10.20
N MET A 87 -7.24 -2.77 -11.26
CA MET A 87 -7.95 -3.53 -12.31
C MET A 87 -7.00 -4.43 -13.11
N VAL A 88 -5.74 -4.02 -13.31
CA VAL A 88 -4.71 -4.91 -13.86
C VAL A 88 -4.54 -6.14 -12.95
N ALA A 89 -4.45 -5.95 -11.63
CA ALA A 89 -4.35 -7.08 -10.70
C ALA A 89 -5.59 -7.99 -10.73
N VAL A 90 -6.79 -7.43 -10.90
CA VAL A 90 -8.05 -8.19 -11.02
C VAL A 90 -8.05 -9.12 -12.23
N ALA A 91 -7.45 -8.73 -13.36
CA ALA A 91 -7.38 -9.59 -14.55
C ALA A 91 -6.71 -10.95 -14.26
N PHE A 92 -5.78 -10.99 -13.29
CA PHE A 92 -5.07 -12.21 -12.88
C PHE A 92 -5.64 -12.82 -11.59
N GLY A 93 -6.12 -11.98 -10.66
CA GLY A 93 -6.59 -12.41 -9.34
C GLY A 93 -8.08 -12.77 -9.27
N GLY A 94 -8.87 -12.39 -10.29
CA GLY A 94 -10.29 -12.71 -10.41
C GLY A 94 -11.16 -12.10 -9.31
N GLY A 95 -12.26 -12.79 -8.99
CA GLY A 95 -13.27 -12.34 -8.02
C GLY A 95 -12.72 -11.93 -6.64
N PRO A 96 -11.75 -12.65 -6.05
CA PRO A 96 -11.16 -12.24 -4.77
C PRO A 96 -10.42 -10.90 -4.82
N SER A 97 -9.64 -10.64 -5.88
CA SER A 97 -8.99 -9.33 -6.04
C SER A 97 -10.03 -8.24 -6.25
N MET A 98 -11.10 -8.53 -7.01
CA MET A 98 -12.22 -7.59 -7.16
C MET A 98 -12.87 -7.26 -5.83
N ALA A 99 -13.07 -8.25 -4.95
CA ALA A 99 -13.66 -8.04 -3.62
C ALA A 99 -12.83 -7.06 -2.79
N TYR A 100 -11.50 -7.17 -2.79
CA TYR A 100 -10.62 -6.22 -2.11
C TYR A 100 -10.61 -4.83 -2.79
N SER A 101 -10.67 -4.78 -4.12
CA SER A 101 -10.72 -3.51 -4.88
C SER A 101 -11.98 -2.70 -4.56
N VAL A 102 -13.16 -3.33 -4.47
CA VAL A 102 -14.42 -2.63 -4.20
C VAL A 102 -14.71 -2.40 -2.72
N THR A 103 -13.88 -2.95 -1.83
CA THR A 103 -14.00 -2.78 -0.37
C THR A 103 -12.81 -2.02 0.19
N LEU A 104 -11.76 -2.74 0.65
CA LEU A 104 -10.65 -2.16 1.40
C LEU A 104 -9.85 -1.13 0.60
N LEU A 105 -9.58 -1.38 -0.68
CA LEU A 105 -8.90 -0.41 -1.54
C LEU A 105 -9.71 0.89 -1.64
N LYS A 106 -11.01 0.77 -1.96
CA LYS A 106 -11.93 1.90 -2.04
C LYS A 106 -11.96 2.68 -0.72
N ASP A 107 -12.09 1.98 0.41
CA ASP A 107 -12.12 2.60 1.73
C ASP A 107 -10.79 3.32 2.06
N SER A 108 -9.64 2.74 1.69
CA SER A 108 -8.34 3.39 1.84
C SER A 108 -8.20 4.65 0.97
N ILE A 109 -8.67 4.62 -0.28
CA ILE A 109 -8.62 5.80 -1.15
C ILE A 109 -9.52 6.90 -0.57
N ASP A 110 -10.77 6.58 -0.22
CA ASP A 110 -11.74 7.55 0.30
C ASP A 110 -11.25 8.24 1.58
N GLU A 111 -10.56 7.50 2.45
CA GLU A 111 -10.00 8.01 3.70
C GLU A 111 -8.76 8.88 3.45
N PHE A 112 -7.78 8.37 2.70
CA PHE A 112 -6.45 8.99 2.63
C PHE A 112 -6.33 10.06 1.56
N GLU A 113 -7.16 10.07 0.51
CA GLU A 113 -7.03 11.09 -0.56
C GLU A 113 -7.24 12.50 -0.04
N GLN A 114 -7.94 12.66 1.09
CA GLN A 114 -8.20 13.96 1.71
C GLN A 114 -6.95 14.55 2.38
N ASP A 115 -5.96 13.71 2.72
CA ASP A 115 -4.72 14.13 3.36
C ASP A 115 -3.76 14.83 2.37
N PHE A 116 -4.00 14.69 1.06
CA PHE A 116 -3.11 15.12 -0.02
C PHE A 116 -3.79 16.01 -1.08
N LYS A 117 -4.96 16.57 -0.75
CA LYS A 117 -5.69 17.55 -1.57
C LYS A 117 -5.23 18.98 -1.30
#